data_AF-A0A5S9MCS4-F1
#
_entry.id   AF-A0A5S9MCS4-F1
#
_cell.length_a   1.000
_cell.length_b   1.000
_cell.length_c   1.000
_cell.angle_alpha   90.00
_cell.angle_beta   90.00
_cell.angle_gamma   90.00
#
_symmetry.space_group_name_H-M   'P 1'
#
loop_
_entity.id
_entity.type
_entity.pdbx_description
1 polymer ?
#
loop_
_entity_poly.entity_id
_entity_poly.type
_entity_poly.pdbx_seq_one_letter_code
_entity_poly.pdbx_strand_id
1 'polypeptide(L)'
;MKKKKIASGGKEQKRRDTNATPEELYKQNCLSCHGENYEGGAGPALKGVGDKLEVADIKKKIQEGGNGMPGGLIPNEKLDEMAEWVSKIK
;
A
#
# COMPACT_ATOMS: atom_id res chain seq x y z
N MET A 1 16.81 11.57 38.49
CA MET A 1 17.68 10.55 37.85
C MET A 1 16.82 9.31 37.57
N LYS A 2 16.73 8.63 36.43
CA LYS A 2 17.60 8.47 35.23
C LYS A 2 16.68 7.99 34.07
N LYS A 3 16.93 8.50 32.85
CA LYS A 3 16.32 8.12 31.56
C LYS A 3 16.67 6.69 31.13
N LYS A 4 15.79 6.06 30.33
CA LYS A 4 16.05 5.09 29.20
C LYS A 4 14.68 4.65 28.63
N LYS A 5 14.16 5.21 27.52
CA LYS A 5 14.36 4.87 26.09
C LYS A 5 14.32 3.36 25.78
N ILE A 6 13.26 2.88 25.10
CA ILE A 6 13.14 2.34 23.72
C ILE A 6 11.81 1.53 23.65
N ALA A 7 10.80 1.91 22.87
CA ALA A 7 10.59 1.80 21.43
C ALA A 7 9.69 0.61 21.04
N SER A 8 8.74 0.91 20.15
CA SER A 8 7.84 0.03 19.39
C SER A 8 6.48 -0.33 20.00
N GLY A 9 5.44 -0.02 19.22
CA GLY A 9 4.12 -0.65 19.32
C GLY A 9 2.97 0.20 19.84
N GLY A 10 3.11 1.54 19.84
CA GLY A 10 2.06 2.43 20.30
C GLY A 10 1.13 2.91 19.19
N LYS A 11 0.00 2.21 19.04
CA LYS A 11 -1.30 2.70 18.53
C LYS A 11 -1.33 3.18 17.07
N GLU A 12 -2.19 2.60 16.24
CA GLU A 12 -3.11 3.45 15.51
C GLU A 12 -4.41 2.69 15.25
N GLN A 13 -5.48 3.40 15.52
CA GLN A 13 -6.84 2.92 15.50
C GLN A 13 -7.25 2.61 14.07
N LYS A 14 -8.12 1.61 13.95
CA LYS A 14 -9.01 1.37 12.82
C LYS A 14 -9.84 2.62 12.52
N ARG A 15 -9.24 3.60 11.85
CA ARG A 15 -9.94 4.63 11.11
C ARG A 15 -9.64 4.37 9.65
N ARG A 16 -10.70 4.34 8.84
CA ARG A 16 -10.58 4.52 7.40
C ARG A 16 -10.11 5.96 7.24
N ASP A 17 -8.80 6.16 7.33
CA ASP A 17 -8.22 7.49 7.39
C ASP A 17 -8.15 8.01 5.97
N THR A 18 -9.14 8.83 5.64
CA THR A 18 -9.19 9.63 4.42
C THR A 18 -7.98 10.57 4.28
N ASN A 19 -7.19 10.74 5.35
CA ASN A 19 -5.94 11.50 5.39
C ASN A 19 -4.67 10.64 5.35
N ALA A 20 -4.78 9.30 5.32
CA ALA A 20 -3.60 8.45 5.25
C ALA A 20 -2.87 8.66 3.92
N THR A 21 -1.54 8.75 3.99
CA THR A 21 -0.69 8.82 2.79
C THR A 21 -0.69 7.47 2.04
N PRO A 22 -0.38 7.45 0.74
CA PRO A 22 -0.25 6.21 -0.03
C PRO A 22 0.70 5.20 0.60
N GLU A 23 1.81 5.68 1.17
CA GLU A 23 2.77 4.85 1.91
C GLU A 23 2.16 4.20 3.16
N GLU A 24 1.36 4.94 3.94
CA GLU A 24 0.70 4.40 5.12
C GLU A 24 -0.37 3.38 4.73
N LEU A 25 -1.19 3.70 3.73
CA LEU A 25 -2.17 2.76 3.19
C LEU A 25 -1.49 1.48 2.69
N TYR A 26 -0.31 1.61 2.07
CA TYR A 26 0.49 0.48 1.61
C TYR A 26 1.00 -0.35 2.79
N LYS A 27 1.60 0.30 3.79
CA LYS A 27 2.10 -0.37 5.01
C LYS A 27 0.99 -1.10 5.76
N GLN A 28 -0.23 -0.57 5.75
CA GLN A 28 -1.37 -1.16 6.45
C GLN A 28 -2.04 -2.30 5.66
N ASN A 29 -2.18 -2.18 4.33
CA ASN A 29 -3.03 -3.08 3.56
C ASN A 29 -2.27 -3.95 2.53
N CYS A 30 -1.07 -3.54 2.11
CA CYS A 30 -0.38 -4.10 0.94
C CYS A 30 0.99 -4.72 1.29
N LEU A 31 1.70 -4.18 2.28
CA LEU A 31 3.06 -4.56 2.67
C LEU A 31 3.17 -6.04 3.06
N SER A 32 2.15 -6.60 3.68
CA SER A 32 2.11 -8.02 4.07
C SER A 32 2.21 -8.97 2.88
N CYS A 33 1.77 -8.55 1.69
CA CYS A 33 1.81 -9.36 0.49
C CYS A 33 2.92 -8.92 -0.49
N HIS A 34 3.10 -7.61 -0.67
CA HIS A 34 4.00 -7.04 -1.68
C HIS A 34 5.39 -6.66 -1.14
N GLY A 35 5.63 -6.84 0.17
CA GLY A 35 6.92 -6.62 0.82
C GLY A 35 7.17 -5.16 1.20
N GLU A 36 8.08 -4.89 2.14
CA GLU A 36 8.39 -3.51 2.55
C GLU A 36 9.06 -2.71 1.42
N ASN A 37 9.91 -3.36 0.61
CA ASN A 37 10.61 -2.73 -0.50
C ASN A 37 9.94 -2.98 -1.86
N TYR A 38 8.64 -3.33 -1.89
CA TYR A 38 7.91 -3.59 -3.13
C TYR A 38 8.50 -4.74 -3.98
N GLU A 39 9.35 -5.55 -3.35
CA GLU A 39 10.06 -6.67 -3.95
C GLU A 39 9.15 -7.88 -4.22
N GLY A 40 7.92 -7.83 -3.71
CA GLY A 40 7.00 -8.94 -3.73
C GLY A 40 7.28 -9.93 -2.62
N GLY A 41 6.43 -10.94 -2.52
CA GLY A 41 6.51 -11.98 -1.51
C GLY A 41 5.37 -12.96 -1.73
N ALA A 42 4.26 -12.72 -1.05
CA ALA A 42 3.01 -13.44 -1.34
C ALA A 42 2.31 -12.89 -2.59
N GLY A 43 2.46 -11.59 -2.87
CA GLY A 43 2.06 -10.92 -4.09
C GLY A 43 3.25 -10.66 -5.01
N PRO A 44 3.01 -10.31 -6.29
CA PRO A 44 4.07 -9.96 -7.22
C PRO A 44 4.80 -8.66 -6.81
N ALA A 45 6.03 -8.50 -7.27
CA ALA A 45 6.77 -7.25 -7.09
C ALA A 45 6.03 -6.07 -7.74
N LEU A 46 5.96 -4.94 -7.02
CA LEU A 46 5.40 -3.68 -7.54
C LEU A 46 6.48 -2.76 -8.12
N LYS A 47 7.76 -3.11 -7.94
CA LYS A 47 8.88 -2.42 -8.61
C LYS A 47 8.74 -2.46 -10.13
N GLY A 48 8.72 -1.30 -10.76
CA GLY A 48 8.55 -1.15 -12.20
C GLY A 48 7.16 -1.52 -12.70
N VAL A 49 6.14 -1.53 -11.82
CA VAL A 49 4.77 -1.82 -12.24
C VAL A 49 4.21 -0.73 -13.15
N GLY A 50 4.61 0.53 -12.96
CA GLY A 50 4.22 1.63 -13.84
C GLY A 50 4.83 1.57 -15.24
N ASP A 51 5.90 0.79 -15.44
CA ASP A 51 6.45 0.53 -16.78
C ASP A 51 5.66 -0.57 -17.52
N LYS A 52 4.89 -1.38 -16.78
CA LYS A 52 4.12 -2.52 -17.31
C LYS A 52 2.62 -2.24 -17.41
N LEU A 53 2.09 -1.45 -16.49
CA LEU A 53 0.67 -1.14 -16.35
C LEU A 53 0.49 0.37 -16.22
N GLU A 54 -0.58 0.87 -16.83
CA GLU A 54 -0.96 2.27 -16.66
C GLU A 54 -1.63 2.49 -15.30
N VAL A 55 -1.66 3.75 -14.85
CA VAL A 55 -2.30 4.15 -13.58
C VAL A 55 -3.75 3.66 -13.52
N ALA A 56 -4.49 3.71 -14.63
CA ALA A 56 -5.86 3.24 -14.71
C ALA A 56 -5.99 1.73 -14.45
N ASP A 57 -5.08 0.92 -15.01
CA ASP A 57 -5.04 -0.52 -14.78
C ASP A 57 -4.66 -0.86 -13.34
N ILE A 58 -3.68 -0.14 -12.78
CA ILE A 58 -3.27 -0.31 -11.37
C ILE A 58 -4.46 0.02 -10.45
N LYS A 59 -5.14 1.15 -10.67
CA LYS A 59 -6.34 1.53 -9.93
C LYS A 59 -7.41 0.45 -10.01
N LYS A 60 -7.73 -0.02 -11.22
CA LYS A 60 -8.70 -1.10 -11.43
C LYS A 60 -8.28 -2.37 -10.70
N LYS A 61 -6.99 -2.71 -10.70
CA LYS A 61 -6.45 -3.87 -10.00
C LYS A 61 -6.55 -3.75 -8.49
N ILE A 62 -6.34 -2.56 -7.92
CA ILE A 62 -6.50 -2.34 -6.49
C ILE A 62 -8.00 -2.35 -6.09
N GLN A 63 -8.86 -1.84 -6.97
CA GLN A 63 -10.31 -1.79 -6.75
C GLN A 63 -10.96 -3.18 -6.84
N GLU A 64 -10.73 -3.90 -7.95
CA GLU A 64 -11.32 -5.21 -8.22
C GLU A 64 -10.52 -6.34 -7.59
N GLY A 65 -9.22 -6.12 -7.35
CA GLY A 65 -8.28 -7.17 -6.94
C GLY A 65 -7.88 -8.07 -8.12
N GLY A 66 -7.42 -9.27 -7.77
CA GLY A 66 -7.22 -10.39 -8.70
C GLY A 66 -5.92 -11.15 -8.48
N ASN A 67 -5.84 -12.37 -9.02
CA ASN A 67 -4.73 -13.32 -8.77
C ASN A 67 -4.43 -13.51 -7.27
N GLY A 68 -5.48 -13.57 -6.44
CA GLY A 68 -5.35 -13.71 -4.98
C GLY A 68 -5.25 -12.38 -4.21
N MET A 69 -5.11 -11.23 -4.88
CA MET A 69 -5.22 -9.92 -4.24
C MET A 69 -6.70 -9.58 -4.00
N PRO A 70 -7.13 -9.29 -2.76
CA PRO A 70 -8.48 -8.83 -2.50
C PRO A 70 -8.69 -7.41 -3.04
N GLY A 71 -9.86 -7.17 -3.64
CA GLY A 71 -10.29 -5.83 -4.06
C GLY A 71 -10.86 -5.01 -2.91
N GLY A 72 -10.95 -3.69 -3.11
CA GLY A 72 -11.60 -2.78 -2.15
C GLY A 72 -10.80 -2.54 -0.87
N LEU A 73 -9.46 -2.73 -0.92
CA LEU A 73 -8.57 -2.49 0.21
C LEU A 73 -8.48 -1.02 0.62
N ILE A 74 -8.70 -0.11 -0.33
CA ILE A 74 -8.69 1.33 -0.12
C ILE A 74 -9.93 1.98 -0.75
N PRO A 75 -10.40 3.11 -0.19
CA PRO A 75 -11.59 3.79 -0.71
C PRO A 75 -11.32 4.38 -2.10
N ASN A 76 -12.38 4.47 -2.92
CA ASN A 76 -12.26 4.86 -4.33
C ASN A 76 -11.58 6.23 -4.56
N GLU A 77 -11.82 7.16 -3.64
CA GLU A 77 -11.20 8.49 -3.60
C GLU A 77 -9.68 8.47 -3.42
N LYS A 78 -9.14 7.40 -2.81
CA LYS A 78 -7.69 7.20 -2.63
C LYS A 78 -7.08 6.26 -3.67
N LEU A 79 -7.90 5.62 -4.52
CA LEU A 79 -7.38 4.72 -5.54
C LEU A 79 -6.50 5.43 -6.55
N ASP A 80 -6.88 6.62 -7.02
CA ASP A 80 -6.07 7.37 -8.00
C ASP A 80 -4.72 7.76 -7.41
N GLU A 81 -4.71 8.35 -6.21
CA GLU A 81 -3.49 8.74 -5.50
C GLU A 81 -2.58 7.53 -5.22
N MET A 82 -3.16 6.40 -4.81
CA MET A 82 -2.42 5.16 -4.60
C MET A 82 -1.88 4.60 -5.91
N ALA A 83 -2.68 4.55 -6.97
CA ALA A 83 -2.27 4.00 -8.24
C ALA A 83 -1.15 4.82 -8.90
N GLU A 84 -1.24 6.15 -8.83
CA GLU A 84 -0.17 7.06 -9.26
C GLU A 84 1.10 6.90 -8.44
N TRP A 85 0.96 6.66 -7.13
CA TRP A 85 2.12 6.43 -6.28
C TRP A 85 2.76 5.08 -6.59
N VAL A 86 1.97 4.02 -6.73
CA VAL A 86 2.42 2.67 -7.09
C VAL A 86 3.08 2.64 -8.46
N SER A 87 2.56 3.37 -9.45
CA SER A 87 3.17 3.44 -10.78
C SER A 87 4.57 4.10 -10.77
N LYS A 88 4.85 4.97 -9.79
CA LYS A 88 6.15 5.62 -9.64
C LYS A 88 7.19 4.76 -8.91
N ILE A 89 6.80 3.59 -8.39
CA ILE A 89 7.70 2.66 -7.70
C ILE A 89 8.61 1.97 -8.71
N LYS A 90 9.92 2.10 -8.50
CA LYS A 90 10.97 1.51 -9.34
C LYS A 90 11.80 0.49 -8.57
#